data_AF-A0A1E7XIN4-F1
#
_entry.id   AF-A0A1E7XIN4-F1
#
_cell.length_a   1.000
_cell.length_b   1.000
_cell.length_c   1.000
_cell.angle_alpha   90.00
_cell.angle_beta   90.00
_cell.angle_gamma   90.00
#
_symmetry.space_group_name_H-M   'P 1'
#
loop_
_entity.id
_entity.type
_entity.pdbx_description
1 polymer ?
#
loop_
_entity_poly.entity_id
_entity_poly.type
_entity_poly.pdbx_seq_one_letter_code
_entity_poly.pdbx_strand_id
1 'polypeptide(L)'
;MKTASNNNSPVADNAIRINVVDSATGASVTSVDYTKSGAAKGATVGTNNNGTWQLSSTDSSAIQTQLASALAPLGYTGFTLTQGQMAAIAQATFGSDVTISVVKPTIGKAVRILLTDPNGNTINYVDYTNANAVQGQTVGTLNGSTWQLAATDASAIQTKLVDALKGTGFALSASNTLTADQQAAIAQTTYGNQVSIKTVAVNPIKDNEVQLSFVDQSGNAVGSLKLTKGTNDKKAIDTIKAASKDDPTSSDAATVKKAYAELLTAAGIKGYTTDGLTSEQAAANLAAITKAEYGKDVKLIVAKIPVKALASKFSFFDQAWEVITTKDVPVTYFESSNGKRDSDTNFSKALVADANLNGYAGDTVSVAKFNQALNDQGLATIYYAAKDDKAPFYQSGGTHMGSSDLNGTDGSIFNSQYKDKNVWVYKMTITAKADDKGVAIGTTPLFDKDGNVKIADAGKDITLRSSSSDGHKVKLDAKNYAVSSLQQLYNNATGK
;
A
#
# COMPACT_ATOMS: atom_id res chain seq x y z
N MET A 1 -18.97 22.68 56.59
CA MET A 1 -17.58 23.03 56.99
C MET A 1 -16.69 21.87 56.60
N LYS A 2 -15.79 22.04 55.63
CA LYS A 2 -14.88 20.98 55.18
C LYS A 2 -13.65 21.07 56.07
N THR A 3 -13.46 20.08 56.93
CA THR A 3 -12.31 19.98 57.83
C THR A 3 -11.01 20.01 57.03
N ALA A 4 -10.18 21.02 57.28
CA ALA A 4 -8.78 21.00 56.85
C ALA A 4 -8.11 19.81 57.54
N SER A 5 -7.56 18.88 56.76
CA SER A 5 -6.74 17.80 57.30
C SER A 5 -5.42 18.42 57.75
N ASN A 6 -5.25 18.61 59.06
CA ASN A 6 -3.99 19.09 59.62
C ASN A 6 -2.91 18.02 59.40
N ASN A 7 -1.98 18.27 58.48
CA ASN A 7 -0.84 17.39 58.12
C ASN A 7 0.26 17.31 59.20
N ASN A 8 -0.05 17.56 60.46
CA ASN A 8 0.92 17.68 61.55
C ASN A 8 1.19 16.37 62.33
N SER A 9 0.77 15.22 61.80
CA SER A 9 1.12 13.93 62.41
C SER A 9 2.61 13.64 62.18
N PRO A 10 3.36 13.18 63.19
CA PRO A 10 4.75 12.76 63.02
C PRO A 10 4.90 11.73 61.89
N VAL A 11 5.94 11.89 61.06
CA VAL A 11 6.34 10.88 60.07
C VAL A 11 7.15 9.81 60.78
N ALA A 12 6.81 8.54 60.56
CA ALA A 12 7.55 7.43 61.17
C ALA A 12 9.02 7.42 60.70
N ASP A 13 9.93 6.98 61.58
CA ASP A 13 11.38 7.01 61.31
C ASP A 13 11.80 6.21 60.06
N ASN A 14 11.02 5.21 59.67
CA ASN A 14 11.22 4.36 58.50
C ASN A 14 10.28 4.69 57.31
N ALA A 15 9.64 5.85 57.34
CA ALA A 15 8.72 6.31 56.29
C ALA A 15 9.11 7.68 55.73
N ILE A 16 8.63 7.99 54.53
CA ILE A 16 8.60 9.36 54.02
C ILE A 16 7.16 9.78 53.77
N ARG A 17 6.83 11.04 54.07
CA ARG A 17 5.55 11.62 53.66
C ARG A 17 5.70 12.32 52.32
N ILE A 18 4.93 11.88 51.33
CA ILE A 18 4.87 12.51 50.02
C ILE A 18 3.65 13.43 50.01
N ASN A 19 3.88 14.72 50.17
CA ASN A 19 2.87 15.76 50.06
C ASN A 19 2.62 16.05 48.58
N VAL A 20 1.34 16.06 48.18
CA VAL A 20 0.95 16.29 46.80
C VAL A 20 0.22 17.62 46.69
N VAL A 21 0.71 18.49 45.81
CA VAL A 21 0.09 19.79 45.51
C VAL A 21 -0.35 19.86 44.06
N ASP A 22 -1.41 20.61 43.80
CA ASP A 22 -1.85 20.89 42.44
C ASP A 22 -0.91 21.92 41.82
N SER A 23 -0.33 21.59 40.66
CA SER A 23 0.69 22.43 40.03
C SER A 23 0.15 23.77 39.49
N ALA A 24 -1.15 23.88 39.23
CA ALA A 24 -1.76 25.09 38.68
C ALA A 24 -2.18 26.07 39.77
N THR A 25 -2.63 25.56 40.92
CA THR A 25 -3.15 26.37 42.04
C THR A 25 -2.21 26.44 43.23
N GLY A 26 -1.21 25.56 43.31
CA GLY A 26 -0.36 25.37 44.49
C GLY A 26 -1.09 24.77 45.69
N ALA A 27 -2.38 24.44 45.56
CA ALA A 27 -3.19 23.94 46.66
C ALA A 27 -2.80 22.51 47.03
N SER A 28 -2.86 22.18 48.32
CA SER A 28 -2.67 20.80 48.79
C SER A 28 -3.80 19.90 48.28
N VAL A 29 -3.43 18.76 47.70
CA VAL A 29 -4.34 17.76 47.14
C VAL A 29 -4.53 16.60 48.13
N THR A 30 -3.44 15.96 48.53
CA THR A 30 -3.41 14.83 49.45
C THR A 30 -1.98 14.57 49.94
N SER A 31 -1.78 13.59 50.81
CA SER A 31 -0.46 13.07 51.20
C SER A 31 -0.48 11.55 51.34
N VAL A 32 0.64 10.90 51.05
CA VAL A 32 0.82 9.45 51.20
C VAL A 32 2.10 9.18 52.00
N ASP A 33 2.03 8.29 52.99
CA ASP A 33 3.19 7.86 53.75
C ASP A 33 3.73 6.54 53.17
N TYR A 34 4.92 6.58 52.57
CA TYR A 34 5.61 5.40 52.06
C TYR A 34 6.57 4.86 53.12
N THR A 35 6.30 3.65 53.60
CA THR A 35 7.11 2.96 54.62
C THR A 35 8.00 1.90 53.98
N LYS A 36 9.30 1.87 54.35
CA LYS A 36 10.25 0.85 53.90
C LYS A 36 10.77 0.05 55.09
N SER A 37 10.59 -1.27 55.04
CA SER A 37 11.09 -2.16 56.10
C SER A 37 12.61 -2.11 56.18
N GLY A 38 13.15 -1.98 57.40
CA GLY A 38 14.59 -1.89 57.66
C GLY A 38 15.25 -0.55 57.32
N ALA A 39 14.50 0.46 56.89
CA ALA A 39 15.04 1.80 56.67
C ALA A 39 15.32 2.54 57.99
N ALA A 40 16.47 3.21 58.07
CA ALA A 40 16.86 4.04 59.22
C ALA A 40 16.56 5.52 58.95
N LYS A 41 16.21 6.25 60.01
CA LYS A 41 15.98 7.70 59.97
C LYS A 41 17.18 8.43 59.39
N GLY A 42 16.96 9.36 58.47
CA GLY A 42 18.00 10.17 57.83
C GLY A 42 18.67 9.50 56.63
N ALA A 43 18.45 8.21 56.36
CA ALA A 43 18.93 7.57 55.13
C ALA A 43 18.08 8.01 53.93
N THR A 44 18.69 8.16 52.75
CA THR A 44 17.96 8.52 51.53
C THR A 44 17.08 7.39 51.03
N VAL A 45 15.95 7.73 50.40
CA VAL A 45 15.02 6.72 49.86
C VAL A 45 15.60 6.00 48.65
N GLY A 46 16.28 6.74 47.77
CA GLY A 46 16.94 6.23 46.59
C GLY A 46 18.47 6.29 46.67
N THR A 47 19.10 6.01 45.53
CA THR A 47 20.56 6.06 45.36
C THR A 47 20.96 7.14 44.37
N ASN A 48 22.12 7.75 44.58
CA ASN A 48 22.74 8.64 43.60
C ASN A 48 23.76 7.86 42.79
N ASN A 49 23.51 7.71 41.49
CA ASN A 49 24.44 7.09 40.57
C ASN A 49 24.89 8.13 39.53
N ASN A 50 26.18 8.48 39.56
CA ASN A 50 26.78 9.48 38.67
C ASN A 50 26.01 10.81 38.57
N GLY A 51 25.57 11.34 39.72
CA GLY A 51 24.86 12.62 39.78
C GLY A 51 23.35 12.52 39.51
N THR A 52 22.83 11.32 39.23
CA THR A 52 21.40 11.09 39.00
C THR A 52 20.80 10.31 40.16
N TRP A 53 19.78 10.88 40.80
CA TRP A 53 19.02 10.22 41.86
C TRP A 53 17.97 9.29 41.29
N GLN A 54 17.96 8.04 41.76
CA GLN A 54 17.08 6.99 41.26
C GLN A 54 16.44 6.21 42.41
N LEU A 55 15.18 5.86 42.23
CA LEU A 55 14.49 4.87 43.06
C LEU A 55 14.76 3.47 42.49
N SER A 56 14.77 2.45 43.35
CA SER A 56 14.72 1.07 42.87
C SER A 56 13.39 0.83 42.12
N SER A 57 13.36 -0.17 41.25
CA SER A 57 12.13 -0.58 40.54
C SER A 57 11.02 -0.98 41.52
N THR A 58 11.37 -1.63 42.63
CA THR A 58 10.44 -1.99 43.70
C THR A 58 9.86 -0.76 44.39
N ASP A 59 10.71 0.18 44.82
CA ASP A 59 10.26 1.39 45.52
C ASP A 59 9.39 2.27 44.60
N SER A 60 9.84 2.49 43.36
CA SER A 60 9.10 3.30 42.37
C SER A 60 7.73 2.71 42.04
N SER A 61 7.63 1.39 41.88
CA SER A 61 6.34 0.71 41.61
C SER A 61 5.36 0.80 42.79
N ALA A 62 5.88 0.64 44.02
CA ALA A 62 5.06 0.72 45.22
C ALA A 62 4.53 2.16 45.44
N ILE A 63 5.40 3.16 45.35
CA ILE A 63 5.05 4.57 45.51
C ILE A 63 4.07 5.02 44.42
N GLN A 64 4.32 4.62 43.17
CA GLN A 64 3.42 4.87 42.03
C GLN A 64 2.01 4.34 42.30
N THR A 65 1.89 3.10 42.79
CA THR A 65 0.60 2.46 43.05
C THR A 65 -0.17 3.18 44.15
N GLN A 66 0.51 3.55 45.25
CA GLN A 66 -0.12 4.26 46.36
C GLN A 66 -0.58 5.67 45.96
N LEU A 67 0.28 6.43 45.26
CA LEU A 67 -0.08 7.77 44.78
C LEU A 67 -1.24 7.72 43.78
N ALA A 68 -1.21 6.82 42.80
CA ALA A 68 -2.29 6.68 41.83
C ALA A 68 -3.62 6.33 42.51
N SER A 69 -3.60 5.46 43.50
CA SER A 69 -4.80 5.08 44.27
C SER A 69 -5.35 6.25 45.09
N ALA A 70 -4.48 7.07 45.69
CA ALA A 70 -4.88 8.24 46.46
C ALA A 70 -5.39 9.39 45.58
N LEU A 71 -4.88 9.51 44.36
CA LEU A 71 -5.15 10.61 43.44
C LEU A 71 -6.37 10.37 42.52
N ALA A 72 -6.65 9.12 42.16
CA ALA A 72 -7.76 8.80 41.25
C ALA A 72 -9.13 9.29 41.76
N PRO A 73 -9.53 9.08 43.04
CA PRO A 73 -10.81 9.59 43.56
C PRO A 73 -10.90 11.13 43.60
N LEU A 74 -9.75 11.83 43.55
CA LEU A 74 -9.67 13.29 43.58
C LEU A 74 -9.72 13.92 42.17
N GLY A 75 -9.86 13.08 41.14
CA GLY A 75 -9.94 13.49 39.74
C GLY A 75 -8.58 13.67 39.07
N TYR A 76 -7.52 13.07 39.62
CA TYR A 76 -6.18 12.99 39.02
C TYR A 76 -5.95 11.55 38.51
N THR A 77 -6.83 11.10 37.61
CA THR A 77 -6.83 9.74 37.06
C THR A 77 -5.62 9.51 36.14
N GLY A 78 -5.10 8.28 36.11
CA GLY A 78 -3.97 7.92 35.24
C GLY A 78 -2.65 8.60 35.60
N PHE A 79 -2.49 9.05 36.85
CA PHE A 79 -1.25 9.64 37.35
C PHE A 79 -0.07 8.67 37.18
N THR A 80 1.04 9.17 36.64
CA THR A 80 2.33 8.47 36.57
C THR A 80 3.43 9.39 37.05
N LEU A 81 4.35 8.87 37.86
CA LEU A 81 5.53 9.58 38.32
C LEU A 81 6.46 9.90 37.14
N THR A 82 6.87 11.15 37.07
CA THR A 82 7.92 11.62 36.15
C THR A 82 9.30 11.34 36.75
N GLN A 83 10.35 11.31 35.91
CA GLN A 83 11.73 11.16 36.41
C GLN A 83 12.12 12.25 37.41
N GLY A 84 11.67 13.49 37.22
CA GLY A 84 11.93 14.58 38.17
C GLY A 84 11.30 14.35 39.54
N GLN A 85 10.06 13.87 39.59
CA GLN A 85 9.39 13.50 40.84
C GLN A 85 10.06 12.30 41.50
N MET A 86 10.45 11.28 40.72
CA MET A 86 11.21 10.13 41.23
C MET A 86 12.55 10.56 41.83
N ALA A 87 13.27 11.47 41.18
CA ALA A 87 14.55 11.99 41.67
C ALA A 87 14.38 12.84 42.94
N ALA A 88 13.31 13.62 43.05
CA ALA A 88 12.99 14.38 44.27
C ALA A 88 12.65 13.45 45.44
N ILE A 89 11.84 12.43 45.20
CA ILE A 89 11.50 11.41 46.21
C ILE A 89 12.74 10.60 46.60
N ALA A 90 13.59 10.23 45.64
CA ALA A 90 14.84 9.50 45.89
C ALA A 90 15.81 10.29 46.79
N GLN A 91 15.82 11.62 46.69
CA GLN A 91 16.63 12.52 47.52
C GLN A 91 16.11 12.71 48.94
N ALA A 92 14.82 12.44 49.17
CA ALA A 92 14.23 12.55 50.50
C ALA A 92 14.87 11.55 51.46
N THR A 93 14.81 11.84 52.76
CA THR A 93 15.35 10.96 53.80
C THR A 93 14.23 10.38 54.67
N PHE A 94 14.36 9.13 55.12
CA PHE A 94 13.35 8.53 56.01
C PHE A 94 13.22 9.33 57.31
N GLY A 95 11.98 9.52 57.77
CA GLY A 95 11.61 10.44 58.86
C GLY A 95 11.39 11.89 58.42
N SER A 96 11.34 12.18 57.12
CA SER A 96 11.07 13.51 56.56
C SER A 96 9.89 13.52 55.58
N ASP A 97 9.56 14.69 55.05
CA ASP A 97 8.57 14.88 54.00
C ASP A 97 9.19 15.42 52.70
N VAL A 98 8.52 15.15 51.58
CA VAL A 98 8.85 15.68 50.26
C VAL A 98 7.56 16.13 49.58
N THR A 99 7.61 17.28 48.90
CA THR A 99 6.47 17.76 48.13
C THR A 99 6.68 17.52 46.65
N ILE A 100 5.68 16.93 45.99
CA ILE A 100 5.61 16.83 44.53
C ILE A 100 4.38 17.59 44.03
N SER A 101 4.49 18.20 42.85
CA SER A 101 3.35 18.81 42.18
C SER A 101 2.75 17.86 41.15
N VAL A 102 1.43 17.86 41.04
CA VAL A 102 0.67 17.07 40.06
C VAL A 102 -0.27 17.98 39.30
N VAL A 103 -0.46 17.70 38.01
CA VAL A 103 -1.38 18.46 37.16
C VAL A 103 -2.71 17.75 37.18
N LYS A 104 -3.79 18.45 37.56
CA LYS A 104 -5.14 17.92 37.34
C LYS A 104 -5.40 17.91 35.85
N PRO A 105 -5.87 16.80 35.24
CA PRO A 105 -6.31 16.83 33.86
C PRO A 105 -7.39 17.92 33.70
N THR A 106 -7.05 19.03 33.04
CA THR A 106 -7.96 20.16 32.78
C THR A 106 -8.89 19.80 31.63
N ILE A 107 -9.86 18.89 31.84
CA ILE A 107 -10.58 18.36 30.68
C ILE A 107 -12.01 17.88 30.90
N GLY A 108 -12.85 18.64 31.61
CA GLY A 108 -14.28 18.29 31.75
C GLY A 108 -15.01 17.98 30.42
N LYS A 109 -14.51 18.46 29.28
CA LYS A 109 -15.04 18.17 27.93
C LYS A 109 -14.00 17.76 26.88
N ALA A 110 -12.81 17.33 27.25
CA ALA A 110 -11.84 16.83 26.27
C ALA A 110 -11.17 15.54 26.77
N VAL A 111 -10.55 14.80 25.86
CA VAL A 111 -9.68 13.66 26.16
C VAL A 111 -8.24 14.08 25.93
N ARG A 112 -7.32 13.73 26.84
CA ARG A 112 -5.88 13.92 26.61
C ARG A 112 -5.30 12.69 25.95
N ILE A 113 -4.64 12.88 24.82
CA ILE A 113 -3.96 11.83 24.08
C ILE A 113 -2.45 12.07 24.26
N LEU A 114 -1.80 11.22 25.05
CA LEU A 114 -0.35 11.24 25.21
C LEU A 114 0.31 10.49 24.05
N LEU A 115 1.29 11.13 23.42
CA LEU A 115 2.11 10.56 22.37
C LEU A 115 3.38 10.01 23.01
N THR A 116 3.62 8.70 22.92
CA THR A 116 4.82 8.08 23.48
C THR A 116 5.73 7.51 22.42
N ASP A 117 7.02 7.43 22.70
CA ASP A 117 7.97 6.66 21.89
C ASP A 117 7.67 5.14 22.01
N PRO A 118 8.34 4.28 21.22
CA PRO A 118 8.16 2.82 21.32
C PRO A 118 8.48 2.24 22.72
N ASN A 119 9.32 2.93 23.49
CA ASN A 119 9.75 2.55 24.84
C ASN A 119 8.78 3.04 25.94
N GLY A 120 7.77 3.84 25.58
CA GLY A 120 6.77 4.37 26.51
C GLY A 120 7.08 5.75 27.09
N ASN A 121 8.15 6.42 26.66
CA ASN A 121 8.46 7.79 27.10
C ASN A 121 7.51 8.78 26.41
N THR A 122 6.98 9.75 27.16
CA THR A 122 6.11 10.78 26.58
C THR A 122 6.93 11.75 25.72
N ILE A 123 6.51 11.92 24.46
CA ILE A 123 7.06 12.86 23.48
C ILE A 123 6.29 14.19 23.56
N ASN A 124 4.95 14.11 23.47
CA ASN A 124 4.05 15.27 23.48
C ASN A 124 2.62 14.82 23.89
N TYR A 125 1.66 15.74 23.93
CA TYR A 125 0.25 15.42 24.15
C TYR A 125 -0.67 16.34 23.33
N VAL A 126 -1.91 15.89 23.12
CA VAL A 126 -2.99 16.65 22.50
C VAL A 126 -4.24 16.53 23.35
N ASP A 127 -4.92 17.65 23.60
CA ASP A 127 -6.26 17.65 24.16
C ASP A 127 -7.30 17.76 23.04
N TYR A 128 -8.21 16.80 22.96
CA TYR A 128 -9.24 16.73 21.92
C TYR A 128 -10.65 16.82 22.50
N THR A 129 -11.45 17.76 21.98
CA THR A 129 -12.88 17.97 22.30
C THR A 129 -13.69 18.02 21.00
N ASN A 130 -14.98 17.77 21.09
CA ASN A 130 -15.95 18.05 20.03
C ASN A 130 -17.21 18.73 20.62
N ALA A 131 -18.13 19.17 19.75
CA ALA A 131 -19.34 19.88 20.17
C ALA A 131 -20.27 19.06 21.08
N ASN A 132 -20.17 17.73 21.01
CA ASN A 132 -20.99 16.78 21.77
C ASN A 132 -20.27 16.25 23.02
N ALA A 133 -19.10 16.78 23.37
CA ALA A 133 -18.30 16.26 24.46
C ALA A 133 -18.97 16.49 25.83
N VAL A 134 -19.25 15.39 26.52
CA VAL A 134 -19.83 15.35 27.87
C VAL A 134 -18.91 14.54 28.77
N GLN A 135 -18.60 15.07 29.95
CA GLN A 135 -17.72 14.41 30.92
C GLN A 135 -18.19 12.98 31.22
N GLY A 136 -17.26 12.03 31.22
CA GLY A 136 -17.52 10.63 31.51
C GLY A 136 -18.11 9.83 30.34
N GLN A 137 -18.51 10.47 29.24
CA GLN A 137 -18.91 9.78 28.01
C GLN A 137 -17.71 9.43 27.15
N THR A 138 -17.80 8.31 26.44
CA THR A 138 -16.76 7.86 25.50
C THR A 138 -16.63 8.80 24.31
N VAL A 139 -15.42 8.93 23.77
CA VAL A 139 -15.16 9.76 22.58
C VAL A 139 -15.84 9.18 21.35
N GLY A 140 -15.82 7.85 21.21
CA GLY A 140 -16.46 7.11 20.13
C GLY A 140 -17.65 6.27 20.58
N THR A 141 -18.10 5.41 19.68
CA THR A 141 -19.24 4.49 19.88
C THR A 141 -18.82 3.05 19.71
N LEU A 142 -19.42 2.15 20.49
CA LEU A 142 -19.26 0.71 20.31
C LEU A 142 -20.18 0.23 19.17
N ASN A 143 -19.57 -0.32 18.10
CA ASN A 143 -20.30 -0.91 16.97
C ASN A 143 -19.99 -2.41 16.88
N GLY A 144 -20.95 -3.24 17.30
CA GLY A 144 -20.71 -4.66 17.51
C GLY A 144 -19.70 -4.87 18.64
N SER A 145 -18.54 -5.47 18.33
CA SER A 145 -17.44 -5.69 19.26
C SER A 145 -16.31 -4.66 19.17
N THR A 146 -16.44 -3.64 18.32
CA THR A 146 -15.34 -2.72 17.99
C THR A 146 -15.70 -1.28 18.32
N TRP A 147 -14.82 -0.60 19.07
CA TRP A 147 -14.94 0.84 19.31
C TRP A 147 -14.52 1.63 18.08
N GLN A 148 -15.34 2.58 17.65
CA GLN A 148 -15.12 3.38 16.45
C GLN A 148 -15.26 4.86 16.76
N LEU A 149 -14.34 5.66 16.21
CA LEU A 149 -14.48 7.12 16.16
C LEU A 149 -15.41 7.49 14.99
N ALA A 150 -16.17 8.58 15.14
CA ALA A 150 -16.80 9.20 14.00
C ALA A 150 -15.72 9.67 13.00
N ALA A 151 -16.00 9.61 11.69
CA ALA A 151 -15.00 9.91 10.66
C ALA A 151 -14.42 11.33 10.79
N THR A 152 -15.26 12.31 11.15
CA THR A 152 -14.86 13.70 11.43
C THR A 152 -13.89 13.80 12.60
N ASP A 153 -14.13 13.02 13.66
CA ASP A 153 -13.33 13.02 14.88
C ASP A 153 -11.99 12.33 14.63
N ALA A 154 -12.00 11.19 13.93
CA ALA A 154 -10.79 10.49 13.51
C ALA A 154 -9.85 11.39 12.70
N SER A 155 -10.38 12.13 11.71
CA SER A 155 -9.59 13.08 10.92
C SER A 155 -9.06 14.24 11.77
N ALA A 156 -9.91 14.86 12.60
CA ALA A 156 -9.50 16.00 13.42
C ALA A 156 -8.44 15.62 14.47
N ILE A 157 -8.60 14.46 15.12
CA ILE A 157 -7.63 13.92 16.07
C ILE A 157 -6.30 13.65 15.36
N GLN A 158 -6.32 12.93 14.23
CA GLN A 158 -5.11 12.61 13.49
C GLN A 158 -4.33 13.87 13.07
N THR A 159 -5.01 14.90 12.55
CA THR A 159 -4.37 16.17 12.20
C THR A 159 -3.66 16.80 13.40
N LYS A 160 -4.33 16.91 14.55
CA LYS A 160 -3.73 17.51 15.76
C LYS A 160 -2.52 16.71 16.25
N LEU A 161 -2.60 15.39 16.20
CA LEU A 161 -1.50 14.52 16.63
C LEU A 161 -0.30 14.63 15.68
N VAL A 162 -0.52 14.65 14.36
CA VAL A 162 0.54 14.86 13.37
C VAL A 162 1.21 16.22 13.56
N ASP A 163 0.42 17.27 13.82
CA ASP A 163 0.96 18.59 14.12
C ASP A 163 1.82 18.60 15.40
N ALA A 164 1.37 17.92 16.46
CA ALA A 164 2.10 17.79 17.72
C ALA A 164 3.41 17.00 17.59
N LEU A 165 3.56 16.16 16.56
CA LEU A 165 4.76 15.36 16.29
C LEU A 165 5.77 16.05 15.36
N LYS A 166 5.42 17.19 14.75
CA LYS A 166 6.35 17.94 13.88
C LYS A 166 7.65 18.30 14.62
N GLY A 167 8.78 17.89 14.04
CA GLY A 167 10.11 18.19 14.58
C GLY A 167 10.56 17.30 15.75
N THR A 168 9.76 16.32 16.17
CA THR A 168 10.08 15.42 17.29
C THR A 168 10.94 14.21 16.93
N GLY A 169 11.04 13.87 15.64
CA GLY A 169 11.67 12.62 15.18
C GLY A 169 10.75 11.39 15.28
N PHE A 170 9.45 11.57 15.53
CA PHE A 170 8.46 10.49 15.64
C PHE A 170 7.22 10.76 14.75
N ALA A 171 6.47 9.70 14.43
CA ALA A 171 5.20 9.75 13.68
C ALA A 171 4.19 8.73 14.22
N LEU A 172 2.89 8.87 13.92
CA LEU A 172 1.84 7.93 14.35
C LEU A 172 2.03 6.51 13.78
N SER A 173 2.45 6.44 12.51
CA SER A 173 2.79 5.25 11.73
C SER A 173 3.74 5.67 10.60
N ALA A 174 4.22 4.71 9.78
CA ALA A 174 5.03 4.99 8.58
C ALA A 174 4.28 5.76 7.46
N SER A 175 3.14 6.37 7.77
CA SER A 175 2.36 7.20 6.85
C SER A 175 1.54 8.30 7.58
N ASN A 176 1.89 8.65 8.82
CA ASN A 176 1.15 9.65 9.62
C ASN A 176 -0.34 9.33 9.86
N THR A 177 -0.68 8.04 9.99
CA THR A 177 -2.05 7.58 10.21
C THR A 177 -2.20 6.86 11.55
N LEU A 178 -3.38 7.00 12.18
CA LEU A 178 -3.73 6.18 13.34
C LEU A 178 -4.08 4.75 12.91
N THR A 179 -3.54 3.75 13.60
CA THR A 179 -3.94 2.35 13.42
C THR A 179 -5.35 2.11 13.96
N ALA A 180 -6.00 1.02 13.53
CA ALA A 180 -7.31 0.64 14.03
C ALA A 180 -7.33 0.50 15.57
N ASP A 181 -6.28 -0.08 16.15
CA ASP A 181 -6.16 -0.25 17.61
C ASP A 181 -6.00 1.09 18.34
N GLN A 182 -5.22 2.02 17.78
CA GLN A 182 -5.09 3.37 18.35
C GLN A 182 -6.43 4.13 18.28
N GLN A 183 -7.15 4.02 17.17
CA GLN A 183 -8.48 4.62 17.03
C GLN A 183 -9.46 4.02 18.03
N ALA A 184 -9.46 2.70 18.23
CA ALA A 184 -10.31 2.02 19.19
C ALA A 184 -9.98 2.43 20.64
N ALA A 185 -8.70 2.54 20.99
CA ALA A 185 -8.27 2.99 22.31
C ALA A 185 -8.73 4.43 22.62
N ILE A 186 -8.59 5.34 21.65
CA ILE A 186 -9.08 6.72 21.79
C ILE A 186 -10.61 6.73 21.87
N ALA A 187 -11.31 5.96 21.02
CA ALA A 187 -12.76 5.87 21.01
C ALA A 187 -13.35 5.38 22.34
N GLN A 188 -12.73 4.39 22.98
CA GLN A 188 -13.17 3.86 24.27
C GLN A 188 -12.87 4.81 25.44
N THR A 189 -11.95 5.75 25.27
CA THR A 189 -11.58 6.69 26.34
C THR A 189 -12.70 7.69 26.56
N THR A 190 -12.95 8.06 27.81
CA THR A 190 -14.00 9.02 28.15
C THR A 190 -13.47 10.45 28.27
N TYR A 191 -14.29 11.43 27.90
CA TYR A 191 -14.00 12.85 28.12
C TYR A 191 -13.78 13.11 29.62
N GLY A 192 -12.69 13.80 29.97
CA GLY A 192 -12.21 13.93 31.35
C GLY A 192 -11.11 12.95 31.75
N ASN A 193 -10.72 12.03 30.86
CA ASN A 193 -9.62 11.11 31.07
C ASN A 193 -8.54 11.23 29.99
N GLN A 194 -7.53 10.37 30.05
CA GLN A 194 -6.42 10.33 29.12
C GLN A 194 -6.17 8.93 28.55
N VAL A 195 -5.51 8.89 27.40
CA VAL A 195 -5.04 7.66 26.73
C VAL A 195 -3.65 7.88 26.19
N SER A 196 -2.82 6.84 26.21
CA SER A 196 -1.50 6.88 25.59
C SER A 196 -1.53 6.11 24.26
N ILE A 197 -0.97 6.71 23.21
CA ILE A 197 -0.75 6.04 21.93
C ILE A 197 0.74 6.03 21.60
N LYS A 198 1.24 4.87 21.18
CA LYS A 198 2.64 4.70 20.76
C LYS A 198 2.84 5.28 19.37
N THR A 199 3.95 5.96 19.19
CA THR A 199 4.48 6.43 17.90
C THR A 199 5.55 5.48 17.38
N VAL A 200 5.91 5.64 16.12
CA VAL A 200 7.08 5.02 15.52
C VAL A 200 8.19 6.07 15.42
N ALA A 201 9.43 5.65 15.65
CA ALA A 201 10.57 6.46 15.26
C ALA A 201 10.54 6.62 13.74
N VAL A 202 10.51 7.86 13.26
CA VAL A 202 10.90 8.12 11.88
C VAL A 202 12.40 8.26 11.90
N ASN A 203 13.13 7.66 10.96
CA ASN A 203 14.54 8.03 10.79
C ASN A 203 14.54 9.51 10.42
N PRO A 204 14.91 10.43 11.33
CA PRO A 204 14.82 11.84 11.02
C PRO A 204 15.70 12.12 9.82
N ILE A 205 15.22 12.98 8.93
CA ILE A 205 16.05 13.52 7.84
C ILE A 205 17.16 14.29 8.55
N LYS A 206 18.40 13.82 8.43
CA LYS A 206 19.52 14.44 9.14
C LYS A 206 19.75 15.86 8.61
N ASP A 207 20.43 16.69 9.40
CA ASP A 207 20.77 18.08 9.02
C ASP A 207 21.64 18.19 7.76
N ASN A 208 22.20 17.08 7.28
CA ASN A 208 22.94 16.98 6.02
C ASN A 208 22.21 16.16 4.94
N GLU A 209 20.93 15.87 5.12
CA GLU A 209 20.08 15.12 4.19
C GLU A 209 18.90 15.99 3.73
N VAL A 210 18.38 15.72 2.54
CA VAL A 210 17.08 16.22 2.07
C VAL A 210 16.28 15.03 1.54
N GLN A 211 15.00 14.94 1.88
CA GLN A 211 14.12 13.91 1.34
C GLN A 211 13.23 14.53 0.27
N LEU A 212 13.05 13.82 -0.84
CA LEU A 212 12.05 14.11 -1.85
C LEU A 212 10.93 13.08 -1.69
N SER A 213 9.73 13.52 -1.35
CA SER A 213 8.55 12.65 -1.27
C SER A 213 7.65 12.90 -2.47
N PHE A 214 7.45 11.85 -3.27
CA PHE A 214 6.63 11.92 -4.48
C PHE A 214 5.19 11.53 -4.16
N VAL A 215 4.25 12.33 -4.66
CA VAL A 215 2.82 12.06 -4.59
C VAL A 215 2.16 12.14 -5.96
N ASP A 216 1.04 11.45 -6.12
CA ASP A 216 0.23 11.59 -7.32
C ASP A 216 -0.54 12.94 -7.33
N GLN A 217 -1.25 13.22 -8.42
CA GLN A 217 -2.07 14.43 -8.57
C GLN A 217 -3.20 14.56 -7.55
N SER A 218 -3.57 13.48 -6.85
CA SER A 218 -4.56 13.47 -5.76
C SER A 218 -3.90 13.58 -4.37
N GLY A 219 -2.57 13.60 -4.30
CA GLY A 219 -1.80 13.73 -3.07
C GLY A 219 -1.45 12.40 -2.38
N ASN A 220 -1.75 11.25 -3.00
CA ASN A 220 -1.39 9.93 -2.45
C ASN A 220 0.10 9.67 -2.58
N ALA A 221 0.70 8.99 -1.60
CA ALA A 221 2.12 8.66 -1.62
C ALA A 221 2.48 7.70 -2.76
N VAL A 222 3.53 8.04 -3.53
CA VAL A 222 4.07 7.22 -4.62
C VAL A 222 5.40 6.59 -4.21
N GLY A 223 6.25 7.35 -3.51
CA GLY A 223 7.55 6.89 -3.04
C GLY A 223 8.41 8.07 -2.57
N SER A 224 9.66 7.80 -2.22
CA SER A 224 10.58 8.84 -1.75
C SER A 224 12.03 8.57 -2.11
N LEU A 225 12.81 9.64 -2.25
CA LEU A 225 14.25 9.59 -2.44
C LEU A 225 14.94 10.42 -1.36
N LYS A 226 15.83 9.79 -0.59
CA LYS A 226 16.68 10.48 0.37
C LYS A 226 18.02 10.80 -0.29
N LEU A 227 18.42 12.06 -0.22
CA LEU A 227 19.69 12.56 -0.75
C LEU A 227 20.55 13.08 0.40
N THR A 228 21.85 12.77 0.36
CA THR A 228 22.83 13.28 1.31
C THR A 228 23.63 14.40 0.64
N LYS A 229 23.88 15.47 1.38
CA LYS A 229 24.68 16.63 0.98
C LYS A 229 26.03 16.19 0.40
N GLY A 230 26.31 16.60 -0.84
CA GLY A 230 27.63 16.45 -1.46
C GLY A 230 28.64 17.44 -0.87
N THR A 231 29.93 17.11 -1.01
CA THR A 231 31.05 17.89 -0.43
C THR A 231 31.03 19.37 -0.80
N ASN A 232 30.59 19.70 -2.01
CA ASN A 232 30.61 21.07 -2.55
C ASN A 232 29.24 21.75 -2.54
N ASP A 233 28.19 21.06 -2.11
CA ASP A 233 26.82 21.58 -2.12
C ASP A 233 26.66 22.61 -1.01
N LYS A 234 26.07 23.77 -1.33
CA LYS A 234 25.84 24.84 -0.34
C LYS A 234 24.41 24.80 0.17
N LYS A 235 23.46 24.45 -0.69
CA LYS A 235 22.02 24.36 -0.41
C LYS A 235 21.47 23.01 -0.85
N ALA A 236 20.34 22.59 -0.27
CA ALA A 236 19.69 21.33 -0.64
C ALA A 236 19.33 21.27 -2.13
N ILE A 237 18.99 22.39 -2.75
CA ILE A 237 18.76 22.46 -4.21
C ILE A 237 20.00 22.06 -5.04
N ASP A 238 21.22 22.33 -4.55
CA ASP A 238 22.45 21.93 -5.25
C ASP A 238 22.57 20.38 -5.26
N THR A 239 22.26 19.75 -4.12
CA THR A 239 22.21 18.29 -3.98
C THR A 239 21.12 17.68 -4.87
N ILE A 240 19.94 18.31 -4.93
CA ILE A 240 18.85 17.85 -5.80
C ILE A 240 19.26 17.94 -7.28
N LYS A 241 19.87 19.06 -7.70
CA LYS A 241 20.38 19.24 -9.07
C LYS A 241 21.44 18.20 -9.45
N ALA A 242 22.34 17.88 -8.51
CA ALA A 242 23.34 16.84 -8.72
C ALA A 242 22.69 15.46 -8.94
N ALA A 243 21.67 15.13 -8.14
CA ALA A 243 20.95 13.85 -8.25
C ALA A 243 20.08 13.75 -9.52
N SER A 244 19.49 14.86 -9.97
CA SER A 244 18.66 14.89 -11.19
C SER A 244 19.45 14.90 -12.50
N LYS A 245 20.78 15.10 -12.44
CA LYS A 245 21.69 15.18 -13.61
C LYS A 245 21.32 16.26 -14.66
N ASP A 246 20.41 17.15 -14.29
CA ASP A 246 19.87 18.25 -15.10
C ASP A 246 19.15 19.23 -14.16
N ASP A 247 18.67 20.37 -14.65
CA ASP A 247 18.05 21.40 -13.80
C ASP A 247 16.52 21.19 -13.59
N PRO A 248 16.05 20.71 -12.41
CA PRO A 248 14.63 20.50 -12.14
C PRO A 248 13.86 21.82 -11.89
N THR A 249 14.55 22.96 -11.94
CA THR A 249 13.99 24.32 -11.82
C THR A 249 14.08 25.13 -13.11
N SER A 250 14.50 24.49 -14.22
CA SER A 250 14.60 25.15 -15.52
C SER A 250 13.25 25.70 -16.00
N SER A 251 13.31 26.76 -16.81
CA SER A 251 12.15 27.24 -17.57
C SER A 251 11.87 26.39 -18.81
N ASP A 252 12.83 25.57 -19.23
CA ASP A 252 12.67 24.61 -20.32
C ASP A 252 11.99 23.31 -19.83
N ALA A 253 10.83 23.00 -20.41
CA ALA A 253 10.01 21.87 -20.00
C ALA A 253 10.70 20.51 -20.26
N ALA A 254 11.49 20.38 -21.33
CA ALA A 254 12.18 19.14 -21.64
C ALA A 254 13.30 18.84 -20.64
N THR A 255 14.05 19.87 -20.23
CA THR A 255 15.03 19.80 -19.14
C THR A 255 14.39 19.38 -17.82
N VAL A 256 13.27 20.01 -17.41
CA VAL A 256 12.57 19.65 -16.17
C VAL A 256 12.09 18.19 -16.22
N LYS A 257 11.50 17.77 -17.34
CA LYS A 257 11.04 16.39 -17.54
C LYS A 257 12.17 15.38 -17.36
N LYS A 258 13.33 15.64 -17.97
CA LYS A 258 14.51 14.78 -17.86
C LYS A 258 15.05 14.74 -16.43
N ALA A 259 15.14 15.90 -15.77
CA ALA A 259 15.57 16.01 -14.38
C ALA A 259 14.69 15.17 -13.44
N TYR A 260 13.36 15.25 -13.58
CA TYR A 260 12.42 14.47 -12.76
C TYR A 260 12.46 12.97 -13.10
N ALA A 261 12.64 12.59 -14.36
CA ALA A 261 12.78 11.19 -14.74
C ALA A 261 13.99 10.53 -14.05
N GLU A 262 15.11 11.24 -13.93
CA GLU A 262 16.29 10.78 -13.19
C GLU A 262 16.03 10.65 -11.69
N LEU A 263 15.35 11.63 -11.08
CA LEU A 263 14.96 11.57 -9.66
C LEU A 263 14.01 10.39 -9.37
N LEU A 264 13.01 10.18 -10.22
CA LEU A 264 12.09 9.05 -10.10
C LEU A 264 12.82 7.71 -10.28
N THR A 265 13.76 7.64 -11.23
CA THR A 265 14.61 6.45 -11.44
C THR A 265 15.48 6.18 -10.22
N ALA A 266 16.12 7.20 -9.64
CA ALA A 266 16.91 7.08 -8.42
C ALA A 266 16.06 6.66 -7.20
N ALA A 267 14.79 7.06 -7.19
CA ALA A 267 13.81 6.64 -6.18
C ALA A 267 13.27 5.21 -6.40
N GLY A 268 13.59 4.56 -7.53
CA GLY A 268 12.99 3.28 -7.93
C GLY A 268 11.51 3.38 -8.34
N ILE A 269 11.01 4.59 -8.61
CA ILE A 269 9.61 4.84 -8.97
C ILE A 269 9.43 4.70 -10.47
N LYS A 270 8.46 3.88 -10.89
CA LYS A 270 8.09 3.66 -12.29
C LYS A 270 6.64 4.07 -12.56
N GLY A 271 6.33 4.45 -13.79
CA GLY A 271 4.96 4.77 -14.20
C GLY A 271 4.48 6.17 -13.84
N TYR A 272 5.40 7.06 -13.49
CA TYR A 272 5.11 8.45 -13.17
C TYR A 272 6.01 9.40 -13.96
N THR A 273 5.53 10.60 -14.18
CA THR A 273 6.20 11.65 -14.96
C THR A 273 5.74 13.03 -14.46
N THR A 274 6.36 14.10 -14.95
CA THR A 274 5.86 15.47 -14.79
C THR A 274 4.95 15.91 -15.94
N ASP A 275 4.89 15.14 -17.04
CA ASP A 275 3.95 15.42 -18.13
C ASP A 275 2.50 15.24 -17.68
N GLY A 276 1.63 16.18 -18.03
CA GLY A 276 0.22 16.15 -17.64
C GLY A 276 -0.07 16.74 -16.25
N LEU A 277 0.94 17.31 -15.58
CA LEU A 277 0.70 18.20 -14.46
C LEU A 277 0.04 19.51 -14.94
N THR A 278 -0.88 20.02 -14.12
CA THR A 278 -1.44 21.37 -14.30
C THR A 278 -0.37 22.44 -14.04
N SER A 279 -0.59 23.67 -14.52
CA SER A 279 0.32 24.78 -14.28
C SER A 279 0.50 25.07 -12.78
N GLU A 280 -0.55 24.92 -11.98
CA GLU A 280 -0.51 25.09 -10.52
C GLU A 280 0.33 24.00 -9.85
N GLN A 281 0.19 22.74 -10.28
CA GLN A 281 0.99 21.63 -9.76
C GLN A 281 2.47 21.78 -10.14
N ALA A 282 2.76 22.18 -11.38
CA ALA A 282 4.12 22.46 -11.83
C ALA A 282 4.75 23.64 -11.05
N ALA A 283 3.98 24.70 -10.80
CA ALA A 283 4.43 25.84 -9.99
C ALA A 283 4.64 25.45 -8.52
N ALA A 284 3.80 24.59 -7.94
CA ALA A 284 3.97 24.07 -6.58
C ALA A 284 5.26 23.24 -6.46
N ASN A 285 5.53 22.39 -7.44
CA ASN A 285 6.78 21.64 -7.55
C ASN A 285 8.01 22.55 -7.62
N LEU A 286 7.98 23.55 -8.50
CA LEU A 286 9.05 24.55 -8.60
C LEU A 286 9.28 25.24 -7.26
N ALA A 287 8.22 25.74 -6.62
CA ALA A 287 8.31 26.41 -5.33
C ALA A 287 8.86 25.50 -4.23
N ALA A 288 8.48 24.22 -4.21
CA ALA A 288 8.96 23.23 -3.25
C ALA A 288 10.47 22.98 -3.42
N ILE A 289 10.94 22.77 -4.65
CA ILE A 289 12.38 22.56 -4.92
C ILE A 289 13.19 23.82 -4.63
N THR A 290 12.71 25.00 -5.02
CA THR A 290 13.42 26.27 -4.76
C THR A 290 13.58 26.56 -3.26
N LYS A 291 12.61 26.13 -2.42
CA LYS A 291 12.63 26.29 -0.97
C LYS A 291 13.17 25.07 -0.23
N ALA A 292 13.80 24.12 -0.92
CA ALA A 292 14.36 22.94 -0.28
C ALA A 292 15.46 23.30 0.73
N GLU A 293 15.40 22.68 1.90
CA GLU A 293 16.37 22.85 2.98
C GLU A 293 16.83 21.47 3.49
N TYR A 294 18.06 21.40 4.00
CA TYR A 294 18.51 20.17 4.66
C TYR A 294 17.76 19.95 5.98
N GLY A 295 17.62 18.69 6.38
CA GLY A 295 16.79 18.28 7.52
C GLY A 295 15.29 18.32 7.23
N LYS A 296 14.87 18.57 5.98
CA LYS A 296 13.45 18.71 5.58
C LYS A 296 13.07 17.75 4.45
N ASP A 297 11.77 17.51 4.37
CA ASP A 297 11.12 16.80 3.27
C ASP A 297 10.58 17.81 2.24
N VAL A 298 10.75 17.48 0.96
CA VAL A 298 10.26 18.26 -0.19
C VAL A 298 9.24 17.41 -0.91
N LYS A 299 7.97 17.82 -0.84
CA LYS A 299 6.87 17.12 -1.49
C LYS A 299 6.76 17.52 -2.96
N LEU A 300 6.83 16.53 -3.86
CA LEU A 300 6.76 16.71 -5.31
C LEU A 300 5.57 15.95 -5.89
N ILE A 301 4.79 16.60 -6.73
CA ILE A 301 3.63 16.04 -7.42
C ILE A 301 4.09 15.44 -8.75
N VAL A 302 3.63 14.24 -9.07
CA VAL A 302 3.87 13.57 -10.33
C VAL A 302 2.57 13.03 -10.91
N ALA A 303 2.47 12.99 -12.24
CA ALA A 303 1.35 12.44 -12.98
C ALA A 303 1.63 10.99 -13.34
N LYS A 304 0.57 10.18 -13.39
CA LYS A 304 0.66 8.78 -13.80
C LYS A 304 0.83 8.69 -15.31
N ILE A 305 1.81 7.91 -15.77
CA ILE A 305 1.97 7.62 -17.20
C ILE A 305 0.82 6.69 -17.61
N PRO A 306 0.08 6.99 -18.68
CA PRO A 306 -0.93 6.06 -19.20
C PRO A 306 -0.27 4.75 -19.63
N VAL A 307 -0.78 3.63 -19.11
CA VAL A 307 -0.38 2.30 -19.59
C VAL A 307 -0.80 2.15 -21.04
N LYS A 308 0.10 1.62 -21.86
CA LYS A 308 -0.05 1.34 -23.28
C LYS A 308 -0.08 -0.16 -23.51
N ALA A 309 -0.87 -0.58 -24.50
CA ALA A 309 -0.88 -1.96 -24.93
C ALA A 309 0.14 -2.20 -26.03
N LEU A 310 0.81 -3.36 -25.98
CA LEU A 310 1.67 -3.81 -27.07
C LEU A 310 0.90 -3.91 -28.40
N ALA A 311 -0.38 -4.30 -28.32
CA ALA A 311 -1.23 -4.59 -29.46
C ALA A 311 -2.49 -3.73 -29.48
N SER A 312 -2.93 -3.34 -30.67
CA SER A 312 -4.27 -2.79 -30.93
C SER A 312 -5.28 -3.89 -31.24
N LYS A 313 -4.81 -4.99 -31.85
CA LYS A 313 -5.60 -6.19 -32.14
C LYS A 313 -4.72 -7.40 -32.35
N PHE A 314 -5.29 -8.58 -32.11
CA PHE A 314 -4.77 -9.87 -32.52
C PHE A 314 -5.66 -10.49 -33.59
N SER A 315 -5.04 -11.08 -34.62
CA SER A 315 -5.72 -11.85 -35.67
C SER A 315 -5.14 -13.26 -35.72
N PHE A 316 -6.01 -14.26 -35.83
CA PHE A 316 -5.63 -15.67 -35.73
C PHE A 316 -5.71 -16.31 -37.10
N PHE A 317 -4.64 -17.00 -37.50
CA PHE A 317 -4.56 -17.66 -38.80
C PHE A 317 -4.06 -19.09 -38.66
N ASP A 318 -4.77 -19.98 -39.34
CA ASP A 318 -4.24 -21.29 -39.69
C ASP A 318 -3.39 -21.18 -40.95
N GLN A 319 -2.12 -21.57 -40.86
CA GLN A 319 -1.23 -21.63 -42.02
C GLN A 319 -1.44 -22.95 -42.76
N ALA A 320 -2.34 -22.91 -43.75
CA ALA A 320 -2.55 -24.02 -44.65
C ALA A 320 -1.38 -24.13 -45.64
N TRP A 321 -0.87 -25.36 -45.82
CA TRP A 321 0.12 -25.66 -46.85
C TRP A 321 -0.59 -25.83 -48.20
N GLU A 322 -0.33 -24.93 -49.15
CA GLU A 322 -0.71 -25.09 -50.55
C GLU A 322 0.50 -25.59 -51.35
N VAL A 323 0.25 -26.11 -52.57
CA VAL A 323 1.24 -26.84 -53.39
C VAL A 323 2.55 -26.07 -53.62
N ILE A 324 2.52 -24.73 -53.58
CA ILE A 324 3.68 -23.86 -53.85
C ILE A 324 3.87 -22.73 -52.82
N THR A 325 2.94 -22.55 -51.87
CA THR A 325 2.96 -21.44 -50.90
C THR A 325 2.25 -21.81 -49.60
N THR A 326 2.55 -21.11 -48.50
CA THR A 326 1.71 -21.12 -47.30
C THR A 326 0.66 -20.01 -47.41
N LYS A 327 -0.59 -20.33 -47.03
CA LYS A 327 -1.69 -19.37 -47.04
C LYS A 327 -2.23 -19.19 -45.62
N ASP A 328 -2.36 -17.93 -45.21
CA ASP A 328 -3.01 -17.55 -43.96
C ASP A 328 -4.53 -17.66 -44.14
N VAL A 329 -5.17 -18.60 -43.44
CA VAL A 329 -6.63 -18.76 -43.41
C VAL A 329 -7.17 -18.23 -42.08
N PRO A 330 -8.00 -17.18 -42.06
CA PRO A 330 -8.50 -16.60 -40.81
C PRO A 330 -9.33 -17.59 -39.97
N VAL A 331 -9.06 -17.64 -38.68
CA VAL A 331 -9.85 -18.40 -37.70
C VAL A 331 -10.62 -17.40 -36.84
N THR A 332 -11.89 -17.18 -37.16
CA THR A 332 -12.70 -16.08 -36.59
C THR A 332 -13.62 -16.52 -35.44
N TYR A 333 -13.81 -17.81 -35.24
CA TYR A 333 -14.59 -18.37 -34.14
C TYR A 333 -14.01 -19.71 -33.71
N PHE A 334 -13.70 -19.85 -32.42
CA PHE A 334 -12.97 -21.01 -31.90
C PHE A 334 -13.19 -21.21 -30.40
N GLU A 335 -12.77 -22.37 -29.91
CA GLU A 335 -12.73 -22.74 -28.50
C GLU A 335 -11.32 -22.57 -27.93
N SER A 336 -11.18 -21.85 -26.82
CA SER A 336 -9.93 -21.74 -26.08
C SER A 336 -9.68 -23.02 -25.25
N SER A 337 -8.45 -23.25 -24.78
CA SER A 337 -8.13 -24.40 -23.92
C SER A 337 -8.91 -24.42 -22.60
N ASN A 338 -9.51 -23.29 -22.21
CA ASN A 338 -10.34 -23.16 -21.02
C ASN A 338 -11.82 -23.52 -21.30
N GLY A 339 -12.13 -24.03 -22.50
CA GLY A 339 -13.48 -24.44 -22.90
C GLY A 339 -14.41 -23.29 -23.30
N LYS A 340 -13.90 -22.05 -23.36
CA LYS A 340 -14.69 -20.89 -23.82
C LYS A 340 -14.72 -20.88 -25.34
N ARG A 341 -15.92 -20.86 -25.94
CA ARG A 341 -16.13 -20.61 -27.37
C ARG A 341 -16.51 -19.16 -27.61
N ASP A 342 -15.78 -18.47 -28.47
CA ASP A 342 -16.01 -17.05 -28.75
C ASP A 342 -15.43 -16.64 -30.10
N SER A 343 -15.69 -15.40 -30.50
CA SER A 343 -15.06 -14.80 -31.68
C SER A 343 -13.61 -14.40 -31.42
N ASP A 344 -12.81 -14.39 -32.48
CA ASP A 344 -11.45 -13.83 -32.49
C ASP A 344 -11.41 -12.39 -31.97
N THR A 345 -12.43 -11.59 -32.27
CA THR A 345 -12.57 -10.21 -31.82
C THR A 345 -12.66 -10.12 -30.29
N ASN A 346 -13.41 -11.01 -29.66
CA ASN A 346 -13.54 -11.03 -28.20
C ASN A 346 -12.28 -11.56 -27.51
N PHE A 347 -11.64 -12.59 -28.08
CA PHE A 347 -10.34 -13.07 -27.59
C PHE A 347 -9.21 -12.05 -27.79
N SER A 348 -9.21 -11.34 -28.92
CA SER A 348 -8.30 -10.23 -29.22
C SER A 348 -8.42 -9.13 -28.17
N LYS A 349 -9.65 -8.70 -27.83
CA LYS A 349 -9.88 -7.73 -26.74
C LYS A 349 -9.33 -8.21 -25.39
N ALA A 350 -9.54 -9.48 -25.06
CA ALA A 350 -9.03 -10.05 -23.81
C ALA A 350 -7.50 -10.06 -23.78
N LEU A 351 -6.85 -10.46 -24.88
CA LEU A 351 -5.39 -10.50 -24.98
C LEU A 351 -4.76 -9.08 -25.01
N VAL A 352 -5.40 -8.10 -25.67
CA VAL A 352 -4.99 -6.68 -25.63
C VAL A 352 -5.04 -6.12 -24.21
N ALA A 353 -6.01 -6.56 -23.40
CA ALA A 353 -6.15 -6.12 -22.02
C ALA A 353 -5.18 -6.82 -21.04
N ASP A 354 -4.45 -7.85 -21.48
CA ASP A 354 -3.60 -8.66 -20.61
C ASP A 354 -2.42 -7.86 -20.04
N ALA A 355 -2.26 -7.91 -18.71
CA ALA A 355 -1.24 -7.13 -18.00
C ALA A 355 0.20 -7.52 -18.39
N ASN A 356 0.43 -8.73 -18.91
CA ASN A 356 1.75 -9.15 -19.38
C ASN A 356 2.16 -8.48 -20.70
N LEU A 357 1.19 -7.96 -21.46
CA LEU A 357 1.38 -7.29 -22.75
C LEU A 357 1.27 -5.77 -22.65
N ASN A 358 1.00 -5.26 -21.45
CA ASN A 358 0.72 -3.85 -21.20
C ASN A 358 1.81 -3.26 -20.30
N GLY A 359 2.18 -2.01 -20.56
CA GLY A 359 3.25 -1.33 -19.85
C GLY A 359 3.40 0.10 -20.31
N TYR A 360 4.55 0.72 -20.06
CA TYR A 360 4.83 2.07 -20.53
C TYR A 360 5.52 2.03 -21.90
N ALA A 361 5.40 3.09 -22.70
CA ALA A 361 6.13 3.18 -23.96
C ALA A 361 7.65 3.02 -23.71
N GLY A 362 8.29 2.16 -24.50
CA GLY A 362 9.70 1.79 -24.33
C GLY A 362 9.95 0.59 -23.40
N ASP A 363 8.95 0.10 -22.66
CA ASP A 363 9.06 -1.14 -21.89
C ASP A 363 9.27 -2.33 -22.82
N THR A 364 10.04 -3.31 -22.33
CA THR A 364 10.27 -4.58 -23.03
C THR A 364 9.23 -5.62 -22.62
N VAL A 365 8.59 -6.25 -23.61
CA VAL A 365 7.85 -7.50 -23.47
C VAL A 365 8.71 -8.61 -24.04
N SER A 366 8.97 -9.64 -23.24
CA SER A 366 9.71 -10.82 -23.70
C SER A 366 8.76 -11.89 -24.25
N VAL A 367 9.30 -12.82 -25.05
CA VAL A 367 8.58 -14.02 -25.50
C VAL A 367 7.94 -14.77 -24.33
N ALA A 368 8.61 -14.86 -23.17
CA ALA A 368 8.07 -15.53 -21.99
C ALA A 368 6.80 -14.85 -21.47
N LYS A 369 6.81 -13.52 -21.33
CA LYS A 369 5.62 -12.75 -20.92
C LYS A 369 4.49 -12.88 -21.94
N PHE A 370 4.82 -12.89 -23.23
CA PHE A 370 3.81 -13.06 -24.27
C PHE A 370 3.15 -14.43 -24.24
N ASN A 371 3.95 -15.49 -24.09
CA ASN A 371 3.41 -16.85 -23.93
C ASN A 371 2.62 -16.99 -22.62
N GLN A 372 2.99 -16.28 -21.55
CA GLN A 372 2.18 -16.21 -20.34
C GLN A 372 0.80 -15.59 -20.63
N ALA A 373 0.74 -14.46 -21.35
CA ALA A 373 -0.53 -13.86 -21.76
C ALA A 373 -1.40 -14.83 -22.58
N LEU A 374 -0.79 -15.57 -23.51
CA LEU A 374 -1.50 -16.61 -24.26
C LEU A 374 -2.07 -17.70 -23.33
N ASN A 375 -1.32 -18.14 -22.33
CA ASN A 375 -1.78 -19.14 -21.36
C ASN A 375 -2.89 -18.59 -20.45
N ASP A 376 -2.73 -17.38 -19.93
CA ASP A 376 -3.70 -16.72 -19.04
C ASP A 376 -5.07 -16.58 -19.73
N GLN A 377 -5.07 -16.31 -21.04
CA GLN A 377 -6.28 -16.23 -21.86
C GLN A 377 -6.74 -17.59 -22.43
N GLY A 378 -6.00 -18.68 -22.18
CA GLY A 378 -6.29 -20.02 -22.74
C GLY A 378 -6.10 -20.12 -24.26
N LEU A 379 -5.29 -19.24 -24.84
CA LEU A 379 -5.07 -19.09 -26.28
C LEU A 379 -3.79 -19.77 -26.78
N ALA A 380 -2.96 -20.30 -25.89
CA ALA A 380 -1.79 -21.08 -26.29
C ALA A 380 -2.17 -22.35 -27.07
N THR A 381 -3.36 -22.89 -26.82
CA THR A 381 -3.98 -23.96 -27.62
C THR A 381 -5.43 -23.61 -27.86
N ILE A 382 -5.87 -23.65 -29.11
CA ILE A 382 -7.27 -23.44 -29.49
C ILE A 382 -7.76 -24.61 -30.34
N TYR A 383 -9.08 -24.78 -30.36
CA TYR A 383 -9.77 -25.77 -31.17
C TYR A 383 -10.82 -25.09 -32.04
N TYR A 384 -10.87 -25.44 -33.32
CA TYR A 384 -11.86 -24.90 -34.24
C TYR A 384 -12.38 -26.00 -35.17
N ALA A 385 -13.51 -25.76 -35.83
CA ALA A 385 -14.13 -26.71 -36.72
C ALA A 385 -14.31 -26.12 -38.13
N ALA A 386 -14.37 -26.98 -39.13
CA ALA A 386 -14.67 -26.62 -40.50
C ALA A 386 -15.67 -27.60 -41.13
N LYS A 387 -16.38 -27.12 -42.14
CA LYS A 387 -17.34 -27.90 -42.93
C LYS A 387 -16.58 -28.88 -43.84
N ASP A 388 -17.16 -30.05 -44.08
CA ASP A 388 -16.68 -31.01 -45.08
C ASP A 388 -17.27 -30.67 -46.46
N ASP A 389 -16.98 -29.46 -46.95
CA ASP A 389 -17.56 -28.88 -48.17
C ASP A 389 -16.52 -28.66 -49.28
N LYS A 390 -15.27 -29.10 -49.07
CA LYS A 390 -14.25 -29.20 -50.13
C LYS A 390 -14.50 -30.41 -51.04
N ALA A 391 -13.96 -30.34 -52.25
CA ALA A 391 -14.05 -31.44 -53.19
C ALA A 391 -13.37 -32.72 -52.63
N PRO A 392 -13.84 -33.94 -52.99
CA PRO A 392 -13.47 -35.19 -52.32
C PRO A 392 -11.97 -35.54 -52.32
N PHE A 393 -11.18 -34.93 -53.21
CA PHE A 393 -9.73 -35.14 -53.31
C PHE A 393 -8.92 -34.29 -52.32
N TYR A 394 -9.53 -33.33 -51.62
CA TYR A 394 -8.87 -32.57 -50.57
C TYR A 394 -8.96 -33.31 -49.22
N GLN A 395 -7.81 -33.56 -48.60
CA GLN A 395 -7.72 -34.17 -47.27
C GLN A 395 -7.73 -33.10 -46.16
N SER A 396 -8.60 -32.09 -46.28
CA SER A 396 -8.80 -31.02 -45.29
C SER A 396 -10.23 -30.48 -45.34
N GLY A 397 -10.68 -29.87 -44.26
CA GLY A 397 -11.95 -29.14 -44.20
C GLY A 397 -11.94 -27.87 -45.05
N GLY A 398 -13.12 -27.43 -45.47
CA GLY A 398 -13.31 -26.20 -46.24
C GLY A 398 -13.66 -25.02 -45.36
N THR A 399 -14.92 -24.61 -45.35
CA THR A 399 -15.34 -23.36 -44.69
C THR A 399 -15.26 -23.50 -43.16
N HIS A 400 -14.56 -22.59 -42.47
CA HIS A 400 -14.53 -22.55 -41.00
C HIS A 400 -15.92 -22.30 -40.43
N MET A 401 -16.26 -23.05 -39.38
CA MET A 401 -17.55 -22.95 -38.71
C MET A 401 -17.62 -21.71 -37.81
N GLY A 402 -18.71 -20.95 -37.96
CA GLY A 402 -18.97 -19.77 -37.16
C GLY A 402 -19.89 -20.03 -35.97
N SER A 403 -20.24 -18.97 -35.25
CA SER A 403 -21.18 -19.04 -34.12
C SER A 403 -22.53 -19.67 -34.48
N SER A 404 -23.06 -19.42 -35.69
CA SER A 404 -24.31 -20.00 -36.17
C SER A 404 -24.24 -21.50 -36.45
N ASP A 405 -23.03 -22.02 -36.67
CA ASP A 405 -22.80 -23.44 -36.90
C ASP A 405 -22.58 -24.17 -35.56
N LEU A 406 -22.06 -23.45 -34.56
CA LEU A 406 -21.72 -23.93 -33.21
C LEU A 406 -22.67 -23.37 -32.12
N ASN A 407 -23.94 -23.21 -32.46
CA ASN A 407 -25.01 -22.76 -31.56
C ASN A 407 -25.96 -23.89 -31.16
N GLY A 408 -25.45 -25.11 -31.01
CA GLY A 408 -26.26 -26.27 -30.67
C GLY A 408 -27.08 -26.08 -29.39
N THR A 409 -28.26 -26.71 -29.38
CA THR A 409 -29.12 -26.87 -28.21
C THR A 409 -29.13 -28.35 -27.78
N ASP A 410 -29.74 -28.66 -26.64
CA ASP A 410 -30.02 -30.05 -26.23
C ASP A 410 -28.77 -30.93 -26.04
N GLY A 411 -27.71 -30.36 -25.46
CA GLY A 411 -26.50 -31.09 -25.09
C GLY A 411 -25.47 -31.27 -26.21
N SER A 412 -25.66 -30.62 -27.36
CA SER A 412 -24.66 -30.52 -28.43
C SER A 412 -24.12 -29.10 -28.56
N ILE A 413 -22.86 -28.98 -28.97
CA ILE A 413 -22.30 -27.70 -29.42
C ILE A 413 -22.63 -27.37 -30.87
N PHE A 414 -23.03 -28.35 -31.68
CA PHE A 414 -23.29 -28.18 -33.10
C PHE A 414 -24.75 -27.85 -33.36
N ASN A 415 -25.02 -26.99 -34.34
CA ASN A 415 -26.38 -26.77 -34.82
C ASN A 415 -26.98 -28.10 -35.33
N SER A 416 -28.28 -28.31 -35.10
CA SER A 416 -29.04 -29.49 -35.54
C SER A 416 -28.85 -29.87 -37.01
N GLN A 417 -28.59 -28.91 -37.90
CA GLN A 417 -28.32 -29.16 -39.32
C GLN A 417 -27.05 -29.98 -39.58
N TYR A 418 -26.16 -30.12 -38.59
CA TYR A 418 -24.91 -30.87 -38.68
C TYR A 418 -25.00 -32.30 -38.13
N LYS A 419 -26.15 -32.69 -37.58
CA LYS A 419 -26.38 -34.07 -37.13
C LYS A 419 -26.16 -35.05 -38.29
N ASP A 420 -25.43 -36.13 -38.01
CA ASP A 420 -25.05 -37.18 -38.96
C ASP A 420 -24.16 -36.75 -40.15
N LYS A 421 -23.70 -35.49 -40.17
CA LYS A 421 -22.76 -34.97 -41.19
C LYS A 421 -21.31 -35.16 -40.77
N ASN A 422 -20.40 -35.13 -41.76
CA ASN A 422 -18.98 -35.03 -41.49
C ASN A 422 -18.60 -33.57 -41.23
N VAL A 423 -17.69 -33.38 -40.29
CA VAL A 423 -17.03 -32.10 -40.01
C VAL A 423 -15.54 -32.35 -39.85
N TRP A 424 -14.75 -31.30 -39.95
CA TRP A 424 -13.34 -31.33 -39.58
C TRP A 424 -13.16 -30.60 -38.26
N VAL A 425 -12.36 -31.16 -37.37
CA VAL A 425 -11.96 -30.53 -36.11
C VAL A 425 -10.45 -30.41 -36.07
N TYR A 426 -9.96 -29.26 -35.64
CA TYR A 426 -8.55 -28.90 -35.66
C TYR A 426 -8.08 -28.53 -34.26
N LYS A 427 -6.82 -28.82 -33.99
CA LYS A 427 -6.07 -28.27 -32.86
C LYS A 427 -4.98 -27.36 -33.37
N MET A 428 -4.91 -26.15 -32.83
CA MET A 428 -3.90 -25.16 -33.18
C MET A 428 -3.12 -24.74 -31.93
N THR A 429 -1.80 -24.83 -31.98
CA THR A 429 -0.91 -24.42 -30.88
C THR A 429 -0.19 -23.14 -31.27
N ILE A 430 -0.32 -22.11 -30.44
CA ILE A 430 0.30 -20.80 -30.67
C ILE A 430 1.43 -20.63 -29.67
N THR A 431 2.62 -20.28 -30.13
CA THR A 431 3.77 -20.04 -29.27
C THR A 431 4.66 -18.99 -29.90
N ALA A 432 4.89 -17.90 -29.18
CA ALA A 432 5.87 -16.89 -29.55
C ALA A 432 7.29 -17.46 -29.41
N LYS A 433 8.16 -17.13 -30.37
CA LYS A 433 9.59 -17.45 -30.38
C LYS A 433 10.38 -16.23 -30.88
N ALA A 434 11.67 -16.19 -30.56
CA ALA A 434 12.58 -15.16 -31.08
C ALA A 434 12.75 -15.32 -32.60
N ASP A 435 12.72 -14.20 -33.33
CA ASP A 435 12.91 -14.14 -34.79
C ASP A 435 12.01 -15.11 -35.60
N ASP A 436 10.80 -15.36 -35.12
CA ASP A 436 9.85 -16.31 -35.72
C ASP A 436 8.59 -15.61 -36.26
N LYS A 437 8.04 -16.15 -37.36
CA LYS A 437 6.87 -15.58 -38.06
C LYS A 437 5.52 -16.04 -37.49
N GLY A 438 5.52 -16.94 -36.50
CA GLY A 438 4.34 -17.40 -35.77
C GLY A 438 3.64 -16.27 -35.00
N VAL A 439 4.39 -15.27 -34.52
CA VAL A 439 3.84 -14.05 -33.92
C VAL A 439 4.51 -12.85 -34.58
N ALA A 440 3.73 -12.07 -35.34
CA ALA A 440 4.30 -11.12 -36.30
C ALA A 440 3.42 -9.88 -36.50
N ILE A 441 4.01 -8.86 -37.13
CA ILE A 441 3.31 -7.70 -37.71
C ILE A 441 3.32 -7.90 -39.22
N GLY A 442 2.18 -8.26 -39.80
CA GLY A 442 2.16 -8.76 -41.18
C GLY A 442 3.04 -10.01 -41.27
N THR A 443 4.10 -9.97 -42.08
CA THR A 443 5.06 -11.09 -42.26
C THR A 443 6.37 -10.92 -41.49
N THR A 444 6.52 -9.84 -40.73
CA THR A 444 7.74 -9.52 -39.98
C THR A 444 7.63 -10.06 -38.55
N PRO A 445 8.60 -10.85 -38.06
CA PRO A 445 8.62 -11.32 -36.67
C PRO A 445 8.41 -10.18 -35.67
N LEU A 446 7.56 -10.41 -34.66
CA LEU A 446 7.29 -9.40 -33.64
C LEU A 446 8.49 -9.23 -32.69
N PHE A 447 9.12 -10.36 -32.34
CA PHE A 447 10.24 -10.42 -31.41
C PHE A 447 11.56 -10.42 -32.16
N ASP A 448 12.52 -9.65 -31.67
CA ASP A 448 13.90 -9.70 -32.15
C ASP A 448 14.57 -11.06 -31.85
N LYS A 449 15.80 -11.21 -32.35
CA LYS A 449 16.68 -12.37 -32.11
C LYS A 449 16.95 -12.67 -30.63
N ASP A 450 16.76 -11.69 -29.75
CA ASP A 450 16.95 -11.83 -28.30
C ASP A 450 15.62 -12.14 -27.58
N GLY A 451 14.52 -12.29 -28.34
CA GLY A 451 13.20 -12.64 -27.82
C GLY A 451 12.45 -11.47 -27.19
N ASN A 452 12.71 -10.24 -27.64
CA ASN A 452 12.17 -9.02 -27.05
C ASN A 452 11.41 -8.16 -28.07
N VAL A 453 10.43 -7.40 -27.57
CA VAL A 453 9.75 -6.35 -28.32
C VAL A 453 9.49 -5.15 -27.40
N LYS A 454 9.54 -3.94 -27.97
CA LYS A 454 9.22 -2.71 -27.25
C LYS A 454 7.75 -2.33 -27.41
N ILE A 455 7.12 -1.91 -26.31
CA ILE A 455 5.81 -1.24 -26.35
C ILE A 455 6.01 0.13 -26.98
N ALA A 456 5.21 0.45 -28.00
CA ALA A 456 5.22 1.74 -28.67
C ALA A 456 4.11 2.66 -28.12
N ASP A 457 4.08 3.91 -28.57
CA ASP A 457 3.02 4.86 -28.18
C ASP A 457 1.62 4.44 -28.65
N ALA A 458 1.56 3.67 -29.73
CA ALA A 458 0.37 3.05 -30.29
C ALA A 458 0.53 1.53 -30.37
N GLY A 459 -0.56 0.81 -30.08
CA GLY A 459 -0.60 -0.65 -30.20
C GLY A 459 -0.44 -1.11 -31.65
N LYS A 460 0.12 -2.31 -31.81
CA LYS A 460 0.37 -2.95 -33.11
C LYS A 460 -0.73 -3.93 -33.50
N ASP A 461 -0.96 -4.06 -34.79
CA ASP A 461 -1.80 -5.13 -35.33
C ASP A 461 -0.97 -6.42 -35.43
N ILE A 462 -1.23 -7.37 -34.53
CA ILE A 462 -0.42 -8.58 -34.39
C ILE A 462 -1.16 -9.78 -34.98
N THR A 463 -0.45 -10.56 -35.79
CA THR A 463 -0.94 -11.81 -36.36
C THR A 463 -0.35 -12.99 -35.60
N LEU A 464 -1.22 -13.91 -35.19
CA LEU A 464 -0.90 -15.17 -34.55
C LEU A 464 -1.13 -16.29 -35.55
N ARG A 465 -0.05 -17.00 -35.87
CA ARG A 465 -0.01 -18.06 -36.86
C ARG A 465 0.44 -19.34 -36.24
N SER A 466 -0.16 -20.41 -36.72
CA SER A 466 0.31 -21.76 -36.49
C SER A 466 -0.05 -22.60 -37.69
N SER A 467 0.85 -23.48 -38.09
CA SER A 467 0.54 -24.52 -39.07
C SER A 467 -0.34 -25.56 -38.38
N SER A 468 -1.64 -25.63 -38.69
CA SER A 468 -2.45 -26.76 -38.21
C SER A 468 -2.16 -27.98 -39.06
N SER A 469 -1.17 -28.77 -38.65
CA SER A 469 -0.90 -30.07 -39.27
C SER A 469 -1.86 -31.17 -38.79
N ASP A 470 -2.81 -30.86 -37.90
CA ASP A 470 -3.55 -31.86 -37.13
C ASP A 470 -5.06 -31.60 -37.14
N GLY A 471 -5.65 -31.77 -38.32
CA GLY A 471 -7.10 -31.77 -38.53
C GLY A 471 -7.63 -33.18 -38.74
N HIS A 472 -8.77 -33.49 -38.12
CA HIS A 472 -9.41 -34.80 -38.26
C HIS A 472 -10.83 -34.67 -38.77
N LYS A 473 -11.16 -35.49 -39.77
CA LYS A 473 -12.52 -35.66 -40.25
C LYS A 473 -13.29 -36.57 -39.29
N VAL A 474 -14.43 -36.10 -38.80
CA VAL A 474 -15.28 -36.80 -37.83
C VAL A 474 -16.70 -36.81 -38.32
N LYS A 475 -17.35 -37.96 -38.27
CA LYS A 475 -18.79 -38.07 -38.46
C LYS A 475 -19.49 -37.70 -37.16
N LEU A 476 -20.40 -36.73 -37.19
CA LEU A 476 -21.24 -36.33 -36.07
C LEU A 476 -22.42 -37.30 -35.87
N ASP A 477 -22.08 -38.57 -35.62
CA ASP A 477 -23.03 -39.59 -35.16
C ASP A 477 -23.54 -39.28 -33.73
N ALA A 478 -24.39 -40.15 -33.18
CA ALA A 478 -24.97 -39.93 -31.85
C ALA A 478 -23.94 -39.64 -30.74
N LYS A 479 -22.74 -40.24 -30.82
CA LYS A 479 -21.67 -40.02 -29.83
C LYS A 479 -20.98 -38.68 -30.07
N ASN A 480 -20.54 -38.42 -31.29
CA ASN A 480 -19.75 -37.22 -31.61
C ASN A 480 -20.58 -35.95 -31.71
N TYR A 481 -21.88 -36.08 -31.97
CA TYR A 481 -22.81 -34.95 -31.94
C TYR A 481 -23.10 -34.49 -30.50
N ALA A 482 -23.12 -35.40 -29.52
CA ALA A 482 -23.43 -35.10 -28.12
C ALA A 482 -22.23 -34.57 -27.30
N VAL A 483 -21.17 -34.10 -27.96
CA VAL A 483 -20.00 -33.51 -27.28
C VAL A 483 -20.33 -32.12 -26.73
N SER A 484 -19.75 -31.79 -25.57
CA SER A 484 -19.88 -30.49 -24.93
C SER A 484 -18.82 -29.47 -25.36
N SER A 485 -17.79 -29.92 -26.09
CA SER A 485 -16.66 -29.08 -26.49
C SER A 485 -15.96 -29.56 -27.76
N LEU A 486 -15.32 -28.64 -28.50
CA LEU A 486 -14.51 -28.98 -29.68
C LEU A 486 -13.26 -29.76 -29.27
N GLN A 487 -12.70 -29.47 -28.10
CA GLN A 487 -11.62 -30.27 -27.55
C GLN A 487 -12.03 -31.74 -27.36
N GLN A 488 -13.22 -32.00 -26.83
CA GLN A 488 -13.74 -33.36 -26.66
C GLN A 488 -13.93 -34.05 -28.01
N LEU A 489 -14.44 -33.35 -29.02
CA LEU A 489 -14.57 -33.89 -30.37
C LEU A 489 -13.21 -34.28 -30.96
N TYR A 490 -12.21 -33.41 -30.82
CA TYR A 490 -10.86 -33.67 -31.29
C TYR A 490 -10.22 -34.87 -30.58
N ASN A 491 -10.43 -35.02 -29.27
CA ASN A 491 -9.94 -36.18 -28.51
C ASN A 491 -10.61 -37.48 -28.99
N ASN A 492 -11.93 -37.46 -29.21
CA ASN A 492 -12.65 -38.59 -29.80
C ASN A 492 -12.07 -39.00 -31.16
N ALA A 493 -11.70 -38.02 -32.00
CA ALA A 493 -11.14 -38.24 -33.33
C ALA A 493 -9.73 -38.85 -33.30
N THR A 494 -8.96 -38.55 -32.25
CA THR A 494 -7.57 -39.04 -32.07
C THR A 494 -7.48 -40.32 -31.25
N GLY A 495 -8.61 -40.82 -30.72
CA GLY A 495 -8.64 -41.98 -29.83
C GLY A 495 -7.99 -41.72 -28.46
N LYS A 496 -7.95 -40.46 -28.02
CA LYS A 496 -7.37 -40.02 -26.75
C LYS A 496 -8.41 -39.78 -25.66
#